data_AF-A0A8X6LF96-F1
#
_entry.id   AF-A0A8X6LF96-F1
#
_cell.length_a   1.000
_cell.length_b   1.000
_cell.length_c   1.000
_cell.angle_alpha   90.00
_cell.angle_beta   90.00
_cell.angle_gamma   90.00
#
_symmetry.space_group_name_H-M   'P 1'
#
loop_
_entity.id
_entity.type
_entity.pdbx_description
1 polymer ?
#
loop_
_entity_poly.entity_id
_entity_poly.type
_entity_poly.pdbx_seq_one_letter_code
_entity_poly.pdbx_strand_id
1 'polypeptide(L)'
;MLPFEDTVGQHPTLEDMQEVVSQKKMRPVFKEIWRKHPGISVLCDTIEECWDQDAEARLSASCIQERLTFLYKTQPPYPETQMSMLKEITCSTATSNICPDTASMCRSQPILLPKESSI
;
A
#
# COMPACT_ATOMS: atom_id res chain seq x y z
N MET A 1 18.61 3.10 -7.11
CA MET A 1 17.83 4.17 -6.48
C MET A 1 16.74 3.57 -5.63
N LEU A 2 16.95 3.63 -4.32
CA LEU A 2 16.01 3.29 -3.27
C LEU A 2 15.25 4.55 -2.81
N PRO A 3 14.10 4.41 -2.12
CA PRO A 3 13.43 5.54 -1.49
C PRO A 3 14.39 6.33 -0.60
N PHE A 4 14.45 7.64 -0.80
CA PHE A 4 15.32 8.59 -0.07
C PHE A 4 16.84 8.43 -0.25
N GLU A 5 17.33 7.51 -1.10
CA GLU A 5 18.77 7.27 -1.30
C GLU A 5 19.54 8.56 -1.68
N ASP A 6 18.96 9.42 -2.51
CA ASP A 6 19.58 10.69 -2.94
C ASP A 6 19.65 11.74 -1.81
N THR A 7 18.88 11.57 -0.74
CA THR A 7 18.78 12.54 0.37
C THR A 7 19.60 12.11 1.59
N VAL A 8 19.59 10.81 1.92
CA VAL A 8 20.22 10.29 3.14
C VAL A 8 21.30 9.23 2.87
N GLY A 9 21.57 8.90 1.61
CA GLY A 9 22.55 7.89 1.21
C GLY A 9 22.07 6.45 1.38
N GLN A 10 22.97 5.49 1.17
CA GLN A 10 22.67 4.05 1.23
C GLN A 10 22.59 3.49 2.67
N HIS A 11 23.17 4.19 3.64
CA HIS A 11 23.26 3.75 5.03
C HIS A 11 22.80 4.85 6.00
N PRO A 12 21.51 5.22 5.96
CA PRO A 12 20.99 6.29 6.80
C PRO A 12 20.90 5.85 8.27
N THR A 13 21.11 6.82 9.17
CA THR A 13 20.82 6.66 10.60
C THR A 13 19.32 6.86 10.88
N LEU A 14 18.90 6.59 12.13
CA LEU A 14 17.52 6.85 12.53
C LEU A 14 17.21 8.35 12.49
N GLU A 15 18.16 9.16 12.93
CA GLU A 15 18.08 10.62 12.99
C GLU A 15 17.89 11.21 11.59
N ASP A 16 18.67 10.74 10.60
CA ASP A 16 18.55 11.17 9.20
C ASP A 16 17.14 10.92 8.66
N MET A 17 16.60 9.71 8.92
CA MET A 17 15.25 9.33 8.46
C MET A 17 14.15 10.12 9.18
N GLN A 18 14.30 10.37 10.48
CA GLN A 18 13.36 11.20 11.25
C GLN A 18 13.33 12.64 10.73
N GLU A 19 14.50 13.21 10.43
CA GLU A 19 14.60 14.56 9.90
C GLU A 19 13.85 14.66 8.55
N VAL A 20 14.10 13.75 7.61
CA VAL A 20 13.49 13.86 6.27
C VAL A 20 12.02 13.46 6.25
N VAL A 21 11.63 12.35 6.90
CA VAL A 21 10.27 11.80 6.79
C VAL A 21 9.28 12.45 7.75
N SER A 22 9.69 12.68 9.00
CA SER A 22 8.79 13.15 10.07
C SER A 22 8.82 14.67 10.20
N GLN A 23 10.03 15.25 10.30
CA GLN A 23 10.18 16.69 10.56
C GLN A 23 9.97 17.50 9.28
N LYS A 24 10.69 17.17 8.20
CA LYS A 24 10.58 17.84 6.90
C LYS A 24 9.40 17.34 6.06
N LYS A 25 8.74 16.25 6.49
CA LYS A 25 7.60 15.63 5.79
C LYS A 25 7.87 15.32 4.31
N MET A 26 9.12 15.03 3.98
CA MET A 26 9.51 14.68 2.63
C MET A 26 8.95 13.30 2.26
N ARG A 27 8.67 13.12 0.98
CA ARG A 27 8.24 11.87 0.37
C ARG A 27 9.00 11.65 -0.94
N PRO A 28 9.17 10.41 -1.42
CA PRO A 28 9.78 10.15 -2.72
C PRO A 28 9.04 10.87 -3.85
N VAL A 29 9.79 11.58 -4.69
CA VAL A 29 9.21 12.37 -5.78
C VAL A 29 8.88 11.46 -6.97
N PHE A 30 7.65 11.56 -7.48
CA PHE A 30 7.28 10.91 -8.73
C PHE A 30 7.84 11.66 -9.93
N LYS A 31 8.22 10.91 -10.97
CA LYS A 31 8.57 11.50 -12.26
C LYS A 31 7.35 12.16 -12.89
N GLU A 32 7.50 13.35 -13.47
CA GLU A 32 6.38 14.09 -14.09
C GLU A 32 5.66 13.27 -15.16
N ILE A 33 6.39 12.45 -15.91
CA ILE A 33 5.82 11.55 -16.93
C ILE A 33 4.85 10.50 -16.36
N TRP A 34 5.02 10.10 -15.09
CA TRP A 34 4.11 9.15 -14.43
C TRP A 34 2.75 9.76 -14.16
N ARG A 35 2.71 11.04 -13.76
CA ARG A 35 1.46 11.78 -13.58
C ARG A 35 0.72 12.05 -14.88
N LYS A 36 1.41 12.00 -16.03
CA LYS A 36 0.79 12.16 -17.36
C LYS A 36 0.15 10.88 -17.88
N HIS A 37 0.53 9.71 -17.36
CA HIS A 37 -0.03 8.44 -17.80
C HIS A 37 -1.31 8.13 -17.01
N PRO A 38 -2.47 7.91 -17.67
CA PRO A 38 -3.78 7.84 -17.01
C PRO A 38 -3.87 6.71 -15.97
N GLY A 39 -3.19 5.59 -16.18
CA GLY A 39 -3.15 4.52 -15.20
C GLY A 39 -2.12 4.72 -14.08
N ILE A 40 -0.99 5.37 -14.37
CA ILE A 40 0.10 5.50 -13.38
C ILE A 40 -0.20 6.69 -12.45
N SER A 41 -0.89 7.73 -12.94
CA SER A 41 -1.34 8.84 -12.09
C SER A 41 -2.21 8.35 -10.94
N VAL A 42 -3.17 7.46 -11.21
CA VAL A 42 -4.03 6.84 -10.17
C VAL A 42 -3.22 6.01 -9.17
N LEU A 43 -2.17 5.33 -9.65
CA LEU A 43 -1.25 4.62 -8.76
C LEU A 43 -0.44 5.59 -7.90
N CYS A 44 0.05 6.71 -8.46
CA CYS A 44 0.72 7.76 -7.70
C CYS A 44 -0.18 8.30 -6.60
N ASP A 45 -1.43 8.64 -6.90
CA ASP A 45 -2.40 9.15 -5.92
C ASP A 45 -2.64 8.12 -4.80
N THR A 46 -2.79 6.84 -5.17
CA THR A 46 -2.95 5.74 -4.20
C THR A 46 -1.73 5.60 -3.29
N ILE A 47 -0.51 5.71 -3.83
CA ILE A 47 0.73 5.67 -3.02
C ILE A 47 0.80 6.89 -2.09
N GLU A 48 0.32 8.06 -2.52
CA GLU A 48 0.31 9.26 -1.69
C GLU A 48 -0.57 9.12 -0.45
N GLU A 49 -1.73 8.50 -0.60
CA GLU A 49 -2.63 8.17 0.51
C GLU A 49 -2.05 7.07 1.41
N CYS A 50 -1.14 6.22 0.91
CA CYS A 50 -0.51 5.17 1.73
C CYS A 50 0.54 5.71 2.69
N TRP A 51 1.23 6.80 2.33
CA TRP A 51 2.27 7.40 3.16
C TRP A 51 1.84 8.70 3.84
N ASP A 52 0.52 8.84 4.07
CA ASP A 52 -0.05 10.00 4.74
C ASP A 52 0.60 10.20 6.12
N GLN A 53 0.68 11.46 6.53
CA GLN A 53 1.24 11.80 7.82
C GLN A 53 0.29 11.44 8.97
N ASP A 54 -1.01 11.48 8.75
CA ASP A 54 -1.99 10.92 9.65
C ASP A 54 -2.13 9.41 9.41
N ALA A 55 -1.86 8.61 10.44
CA ALA A 55 -1.93 7.16 10.34
C ALA A 55 -3.36 6.66 10.07
N GLU A 56 -4.38 7.35 10.60
CA GLU A 56 -5.78 6.96 10.44
C GLU A 56 -6.33 7.31 9.05
N ALA A 57 -5.66 8.23 8.33
CA ALA A 57 -5.99 8.57 6.95
C ALA A 57 -5.41 7.58 5.93
N ARG A 58 -4.48 6.71 6.35
CA ARG A 58 -3.83 5.76 5.44
C ARG A 58 -4.79 4.69 4.97
N LEU A 59 -4.65 4.32 3.70
CA LEU A 59 -5.44 3.25 3.11
C LEU A 59 -5.17 1.91 3.79
N SER A 60 -6.24 1.14 4.00
CA SER A 60 -6.11 -0.27 4.37
C SER A 60 -5.59 -1.10 3.18
N ALA A 61 -5.02 -2.26 3.49
CA ALA A 61 -4.57 -3.20 2.46
C ALA A 61 -5.71 -3.64 1.51
N SER A 62 -6.92 -3.87 2.05
CA SER A 62 -8.09 -4.21 1.23
C SER A 62 -8.49 -3.07 0.29
N CYS A 63 -8.44 -1.82 0.76
CA CYS A 63 -8.73 -0.66 -0.07
C CYS A 63 -7.73 -0.52 -1.22
N ILE A 64 -6.44 -0.73 -0.97
CA ILE A 64 -5.40 -0.70 -2.00
C ILE A 64 -5.64 -1.81 -3.04
N GLN A 65 -5.97 -3.02 -2.59
CA GLN A 65 -6.26 -4.15 -3.48
C GLN A 65 -7.46 -3.87 -4.40
N GLU A 66 -8.54 -3.30 -3.86
CA GLU A 66 -9.72 -2.93 -4.64
C GLU A 66 -9.38 -1.87 -5.71
N ARG A 67 -8.64 -0.84 -5.33
CA ARG A 67 -8.18 0.21 -6.27
C ARG A 67 -7.29 -0.34 -7.37
N LEU A 68 -6.32 -1.19 -7.02
CA LEU A 68 -5.43 -1.80 -8.01
C LEU A 68 -6.17 -2.77 -8.95
N THR A 69 -7.12 -3.54 -8.42
CA THR A 69 -7.98 -4.42 -9.22
C THR A 69 -8.82 -3.62 -10.20
N PHE A 70 -9.40 -2.49 -9.76
CA PHE A 70 -10.15 -1.59 -10.63
C PHE A 70 -9.24 -0.96 -11.70
N LEU A 71 -8.05 -0.50 -11.31
CA LEU A 71 -7.07 0.05 -12.23
C LEU A 71 -6.68 -0.96 -13.31
N TYR A 72 -6.40 -2.21 -12.93
CA TYR A 72 -6.01 -3.26 -13.88
C TYR A 72 -7.12 -3.59 -14.89
N LYS A 73 -8.39 -3.50 -14.48
CA LYS A 73 -9.55 -3.70 -15.37
C LYS A 73 -9.75 -2.54 -16.34
N THR A 74 -9.42 -1.32 -15.94
CA THR A 74 -9.70 -0.09 -16.71
C THR A 74 -8.50 0.40 -17.52
N GLN A 75 -7.28 0.04 -17.12
CA GLN A 75 -6.01 0.38 -17.75
C GLN A 75 -5.13 -0.89 -17.78
N PRO A 76 -5.51 -1.91 -18.57
CA PRO A 76 -4.75 -3.15 -18.62
C PRO A 76 -3.33 -2.86 -19.14
N PRO A 77 -2.28 -3.40 -18.50
CA PRO A 77 -0.89 -3.13 -18.88
C PRO A 77 -0.54 -3.71 -20.26
N TYR A 78 -1.41 -4.55 -20.82
CA TYR A 78 -1.30 -5.12 -22.17
C TYR A 78 -2.66 -5.15 -22.86
N PRO A 79 -2.70 -5.00 -24.20
CA PRO A 79 -3.92 -5.29 -24.97
C PRO A 79 -4.37 -6.74 -24.70
N GLU A 80 -5.69 -6.93 -24.63
CA GLU A 80 -6.44 -8.04 -23.98
C GLU A 80 -5.94 -9.49 -24.17
N THR A 81 -5.10 -9.77 -25.15
CA THR A 81 -4.59 -11.10 -25.50
C THR A 81 -3.79 -11.81 -24.38
N GLN A 82 -3.27 -11.08 -23.38
CA GLN A 82 -2.43 -11.67 -22.30
C GLN A 82 -3.14 -11.85 -20.95
N MET A 83 -4.43 -11.49 -20.84
CA MET A 83 -5.20 -11.57 -19.59
C MET A 83 -5.45 -13.00 -19.11
N SER A 84 -5.19 -14.02 -19.94
CA SER A 84 -5.43 -15.43 -19.64
C SER A 84 -4.49 -15.99 -18.56
N MET A 85 -3.27 -15.46 -18.41
CA MET A 85 -2.29 -16.01 -17.45
C MET A 85 -2.50 -15.58 -16.00
N LEU A 86 -3.16 -14.44 -15.72
CA LEU A 86 -3.36 -13.98 -14.33
C LEU A 86 -4.57 -14.59 -13.64
N LYS A 87 -5.46 -15.27 -14.38
CA LYS A 87 -6.61 -15.97 -13.79
C LYS A 87 -6.22 -17.21 -12.96
N GLU A 88 -5.06 -17.81 -13.24
CA GLU A 88 -4.60 -19.00 -12.51
C GLU A 88 -4.03 -18.68 -11.12
N ILE A 89 -3.50 -17.48 -10.90
CA ILE A 89 -2.86 -17.11 -9.62
C ILE A 89 -3.89 -16.80 -8.53
N THR A 90 -5.10 -16.36 -8.90
CA THR A 90 -6.19 -16.10 -7.94
C THR A 90 -6.99 -17.34 -7.52
N CYS A 91 -6.72 -18.53 -8.09
CA CYS A 91 -7.54 -19.72 -7.82
C CYS A 91 -6.82 -20.84 -7.02
N SER A 92 -5.51 -20.73 -6.74
CA SER A 92 -4.75 -21.82 -6.12
C SER A 92 -4.56 -21.73 -4.60
N THR A 93 -5.23 -20.83 -3.90
CA THR A 93 -5.40 -20.95 -2.43
C THR A 93 -6.82 -21.43 -2.11
N ALA A 94 -7.23 -22.52 -2.75
CA ALA A 94 -8.37 -23.33 -2.35
C ALA A 94 -7.87 -24.72 -1.98
N THR A 95 -7.43 -24.89 -0.74
CA THR A 95 -7.44 -26.21 -0.09
C THR A 95 -8.21 -26.11 1.21
N SER A 96 -9.29 -26.90 1.23
CA SER A 96 -10.11 -27.39 2.34
C SER A 96 -11.00 -26.42 3.12
N ASN A 97 -12.26 -26.41 2.71
CA ASN A 97 -13.48 -26.63 3.51
C ASN A 97 -13.70 -25.76 4.77
N ILE A 98 -14.64 -24.81 4.71
CA ILE A 98 -15.98 -24.87 5.35
C ILE A 98 -16.82 -23.66 4.86
N CYS A 99 -18.08 -23.97 4.60
CA CYS A 99 -19.28 -23.25 4.12
C CYS A 99 -19.46 -21.72 4.31
N PRO A 100 -20.41 -21.12 3.55
CA PRO A 100 -20.67 -19.68 3.54
C PRO A 100 -21.53 -19.27 4.72
N ASP A 101 -21.25 -18.12 5.33
CA ASP A 101 -22.32 -17.37 5.98
C ASP A 101 -22.11 -15.86 5.84
N THR A 102 -23.19 -15.22 5.45
CA THR A 102 -23.36 -13.78 5.35
C THR A 102 -23.41 -13.14 6.73
N ALA A 103 -22.93 -11.90 6.80
CA ALA A 103 -23.04 -10.95 7.92
C ALA A 103 -22.08 -11.18 9.10
N SER A 104 -21.24 -10.17 9.40
CA SER A 104 -21.25 -9.47 10.69
C SER A 104 -20.01 -8.59 10.86
N MET A 105 -20.28 -7.28 10.82
CA MET A 105 -19.75 -6.22 11.68
C MET A 105 -18.26 -6.05 11.94
N CYS A 106 -17.82 -4.81 11.66
CA CYS A 106 -16.80 -4.09 12.39
C CYS A 106 -16.87 -4.34 13.92
N ARG A 107 -15.73 -4.64 14.52
CA ARG A 107 -15.47 -4.25 15.91
C ARG A 107 -13.98 -3.98 16.09
N SER A 108 -13.65 -2.70 16.22
CA SER A 108 -12.41 -2.22 16.82
C SER A 108 -12.24 -2.84 18.21
N GLN A 109 -11.04 -3.33 18.54
CA GLN A 109 -10.63 -3.43 19.93
C GLN A 109 -9.16 -2.96 20.10
N PRO A 110 -8.88 -2.23 21.18
CA PRO A 110 -7.63 -1.48 21.39
C PRO A 110 -6.47 -2.38 21.83
N ILE A 111 -5.25 -1.98 21.44
CA ILE A 111 -3.98 -2.60 21.84
C ILE A 111 -3.78 -2.35 23.35
N LEU A 112 -3.73 -3.43 24.15
CA LEU A 112 -3.37 -3.39 25.57
C LEU A 112 -1.83 -3.40 25.70
N LEU A 113 -1.26 -2.35 26.30
CA LEU A 113 0.16 -2.28 26.68
C LEU A 113 0.50 -3.31 27.79
N PRO A 114 1.67 -3.97 27.77
CA PRO A 114 2.12 -4.82 28.86
C PRO A 114 2.42 -3.99 30.11
N LYS A 115 1.94 -4.44 31.26
CA LYS A 115 2.25 -3.85 32.57
C LYS A 115 3.74 -4.04 32.89
N GLU A 116 4.43 -2.96 33.21
CA GLU A 116 5.75 -3.04 33.83
C GLU A 116 5.63 -3.66 35.22
N SER A 117 6.44 -4.70 35.43
CA SER A 117 6.62 -5.37 36.72
C SER A 117 7.50 -4.50 37.61
N SER A 118 6.90 -3.85 38.62
CA SER A 118 7.67 -3.24 39.70
C SER A 118 8.35 -4.31 40.54
N ILE A 119 9.65 -4.12 40.79
CA ILE A 119 10.33 -4.56 42.02
C ILE A 119 10.14 -3.45 43.05
#